data_AF-A0A535QHF1-F1
#
_entry.id   AF-A0A535QHF1-F1
#
_cell.length_a   1.000
_cell.length_b   1.000
_cell.length_c   1.000
_cell.angle_alpha   90.00
_cell.angle_beta   90.00
_cell.angle_gamma   90.00
#
_symmetry.space_group_name_H-M   'P 1'
#
loop_
_entity.id
_entity.type
_entity.pdbx_description
1 polymer ?
#
loop_
_entity_poly.entity_id
_entity_poly.type
_entity_poly.pdbx_seq_one_letter_code
_entity_poly.pdbx_strand_id
1 'polypeptide(L)'
;MPSLTPAAGTGPTGPVSGSVTTDSTGHYSAAGIAVSSYSVTAQAGGYQSQSASAVVGGGSTATQNFALTASTSSLTGTVSDATTGKPIAGATVTAGTASATSNSSGVYTIAGLAPGTYTATASATGYTSQSASVTVTAGSTTTQNFALTSTSGTITGTVTDAV
;
A
#
# COMPACT_ATOMS: atom_id res chain seq x y z
N MET A 1 -11.71 6.38 0.61
CA MET A 1 -12.89 6.59 1.47
C MET A 1 -12.75 5.73 2.72
N PRO A 2 -13.03 6.27 3.92
CA PRO A 2 -13.13 5.49 5.14
C PRO A 2 -14.40 4.62 5.16
N SER A 3 -14.25 3.30 5.30
CA SER A 3 -15.30 2.35 5.62
C SER A 3 -15.22 2.00 7.11
N LEU A 4 -16.30 2.28 7.85
CA LEU A 4 -16.44 1.76 9.20
C LEU A 4 -17.13 0.39 9.11
N THR A 5 -16.51 -0.65 9.66
CA THR A 5 -17.17 -1.92 9.97
C THR A 5 -17.56 -1.93 11.44
N PRO A 6 -18.80 -1.56 11.80
CA PRO A 6 -19.37 -1.95 13.08
C PRO A 6 -19.55 -3.47 13.12
N ALA A 7 -18.76 -4.12 13.98
CA ALA A 7 -19.08 -5.45 14.49
C ALA A 7 -20.23 -5.28 15.47
N ALA A 8 -21.40 -5.70 15.04
CA ALA A 8 -22.60 -5.59 15.81
C ALA A 8 -22.80 -6.80 16.73
N GLY A 9 -23.39 -6.51 17.89
CA GLY A 9 -24.02 -7.51 18.75
C GLY A 9 -25.50 -7.62 18.43
N THR A 10 -25.94 -8.82 18.04
CA THR A 10 -27.28 -9.33 18.31
C THR A 10 -27.20 -10.07 19.64
N GLY A 11 -28.09 -9.75 20.56
CA GLY A 11 -28.51 -10.80 21.49
C GLY A 11 -29.19 -11.92 20.70
N PRO A 12 -29.29 -13.13 21.28
CA PRO A 12 -28.33 -14.20 21.08
C PRO A 12 -28.30 -14.71 19.62
N THR A 13 -27.12 -15.13 19.16
CA THR A 13 -26.77 -15.72 17.84
C THR A 13 -26.27 -14.73 16.77
N GLY A 14 -24.95 -14.79 16.50
CA GLY A 14 -24.29 -14.27 15.30
C GLY A 14 -23.66 -12.87 15.43
N PRO A 15 -22.47 -12.61 14.83
CA PRO A 15 -21.96 -11.25 14.69
C PRO A 15 -22.80 -10.54 13.62
N VAL A 16 -23.60 -9.53 13.99
CA VAL A 16 -24.23 -8.68 12.98
C VAL A 16 -23.13 -7.84 12.34
N SER A 17 -23.07 -7.83 11.02
CA SER A 17 -22.07 -7.09 10.26
C SER A 17 -22.78 -5.94 9.57
N GLY A 18 -22.62 -4.71 10.10
CA GLY A 18 -23.03 -3.49 9.42
C GLY A 18 -21.81 -2.84 8.77
N SER A 19 -21.99 -2.13 7.66
CA SER A 19 -20.98 -1.18 7.19
C SER A 19 -21.67 0.14 6.93
N VAL A 20 -21.08 1.21 7.44
CA VAL A 20 -21.52 2.58 7.17
C VAL A 20 -20.32 3.32 6.60
N THR A 21 -20.50 3.89 5.42
CA THR A 21 -19.54 4.81 4.84
C THR A 21 -19.76 6.20 5.45
N THR A 22 -18.65 6.86 5.74
CA THR A 22 -18.68 8.28 6.14
C THR A 22 -19.13 9.14 4.96
N ASP A 23 -19.80 10.25 5.24
CA ASP A 23 -20.13 11.25 4.23
C ASP A 23 -18.89 12.07 3.80
N SER A 24 -19.07 13.00 2.86
CA SER A 24 -17.99 13.88 2.38
C SER A 24 -17.40 14.81 3.45
N THR A 25 -18.04 14.91 4.61
CA THR A 25 -17.59 15.67 5.78
C THR A 25 -17.02 14.78 6.88
N GLY A 26 -16.94 13.46 6.67
CA GLY A 26 -16.40 12.50 7.63
C GLY A 26 -17.39 12.09 8.72
N HIS A 27 -18.65 12.52 8.64
CA HIS A 27 -19.68 12.15 9.61
C HIS A 27 -20.29 10.78 9.27
N TYR A 28 -20.70 10.06 10.32
CA TYR A 28 -21.39 8.78 10.19
C TYR A 28 -22.49 8.69 11.25
N SER A 29 -23.61 8.05 10.89
CA SER A 29 -24.71 7.80 11.81
C SER A 29 -25.32 6.43 11.54
N ALA A 30 -25.51 5.63 12.58
CA ALA A 30 -26.24 4.38 12.51
C ALA A 30 -27.44 4.47 13.46
N ALA A 31 -28.65 4.22 12.92
CA ALA A 31 -29.90 4.26 13.66
C ALA A 31 -30.45 2.84 13.88
N GLY A 32 -31.29 2.66 14.91
CA GLY A 32 -31.90 1.36 15.22
C GLY A 32 -30.96 0.36 15.89
N ILE A 33 -29.85 0.82 16.47
CA ILE A 33 -28.93 -0.04 17.22
C ILE A 33 -29.52 -0.36 18.59
N ALA A 34 -29.65 -1.65 18.90
CA ALA A 34 -30.14 -2.12 20.19
C ALA A 34 -29.18 -1.73 21.32
N VAL A 35 -29.67 -1.71 22.55
CA VAL A 35 -28.83 -1.36 23.71
C VAL A 35 -27.84 -2.49 23.99
N SER A 36 -26.58 -2.29 23.63
CA SER A 36 -25.52 -3.29 23.79
C SER A 36 -24.13 -2.66 23.66
N SER A 37 -23.10 -3.44 23.92
CA SER A 37 -21.72 -3.09 23.58
C SER A 37 -21.41 -3.49 22.13
N TYR A 38 -20.93 -2.53 21.36
CA TYR A 38 -20.58 -2.68 19.94
C TYR A 38 -19.09 -2.45 19.76
N SER A 39 -18.43 -3.25 18.92
CA SER A 39 -17.06 -2.97 18.49
C SER A 39 -17.12 -2.26 17.15
N VAL A 40 -16.77 -0.99 17.13
CA VAL A 40 -16.79 -0.17 15.92
C VAL A 40 -15.38 -0.06 15.40
N THR A 41 -15.14 -0.52 14.18
CA THR A 41 -13.83 -0.44 13.53
C THR A 41 -13.87 0.56 12.40
N ALA A 42 -13.04 1.59 12.48
CA ALA A 42 -12.82 2.54 11.42
C ALA A 42 -11.66 2.12 10.53
N GLN A 43 -11.85 2.10 9.21
CA GLN A 43 -10.81 1.75 8.25
C GLN A 43 -10.87 2.73 7.08
N ALA A 44 -9.73 3.16 6.54
CA ALA A 44 -9.68 3.91 5.30
C ALA A 44 -8.46 3.49 4.50
N GLY A 45 -8.58 3.44 3.17
CA GLY A 45 -7.43 3.19 2.31
C GLY A 45 -6.32 4.23 2.56
N GLY A 46 -5.13 3.77 2.94
CA GLY A 46 -3.99 4.62 3.32
C GLY A 46 -3.89 5.00 4.80
N TYR A 47 -4.79 4.51 5.66
CA TYR A 47 -4.81 4.82 7.09
C TYR A 47 -4.79 3.57 7.97
N GLN A 48 -4.26 3.71 9.19
CA GLN A 48 -4.33 2.67 10.23
C GLN A 48 -5.79 2.47 10.62
N SER A 49 -6.28 1.23 10.54
CA SER A 49 -7.60 0.89 11.06
C SER A 49 -7.62 1.06 12.59
N GLN A 50 -8.68 1.68 13.12
CA GLN A 50 -8.83 1.88 14.56
C GLN A 50 -10.15 1.31 15.05
N SER A 51 -10.08 0.41 16.03
CA SER A 51 -11.25 -0.18 16.68
C SER A 51 -11.49 0.45 18.04
N ALA A 52 -12.74 0.74 18.37
CA ALA A 52 -13.16 1.22 19.67
C ALA A 52 -14.49 0.59 20.08
N SER A 53 -14.62 0.29 21.36
CA SER A 53 -15.86 -0.23 21.93
C SER A 53 -16.80 0.92 22.26
N ALA A 54 -17.99 0.92 21.67
CA ALA A 54 -19.04 1.89 21.96
C ALA A 54 -20.20 1.20 22.68
N VAL A 55 -20.67 1.78 23.78
CA VAL A 55 -21.84 1.26 24.52
C VAL A 55 -23.05 2.13 24.20
N VAL A 56 -24.09 1.52 23.64
CA VAL A 56 -25.35 2.20 23.32
C VAL A 56 -26.33 1.97 24.47
N GLY A 57 -26.69 3.04 25.18
CA GLY A 57 -27.68 3.02 26.26
C GLY A 57 -29.09 3.33 25.77
N GLY A 58 -30.13 2.89 26.49
CA GLY A 58 -31.53 3.06 26.09
C GLY A 58 -31.91 4.53 25.96
N GLY A 59 -32.24 4.95 24.73
CA GLY A 59 -32.60 6.33 24.42
C GLY A 59 -31.43 7.30 24.23
N SER A 60 -30.18 6.82 24.27
CA SER A 60 -28.97 7.66 24.16
C SER A 60 -28.22 7.46 22.86
N THR A 61 -27.73 8.57 22.28
CA THR A 61 -26.79 8.54 21.15
C THR A 61 -25.37 8.33 21.66
N ALA A 62 -24.77 7.17 21.35
CA ALA A 62 -23.35 6.96 21.59
C ALA A 62 -22.54 7.65 20.47
N THR A 63 -21.79 8.70 20.80
CA THR A 63 -20.86 9.35 19.87
C THR A 63 -19.48 8.76 20.08
N GLN A 64 -18.98 8.04 19.09
CA GLN A 64 -17.59 7.58 19.07
C GLN A 64 -16.85 8.36 17.99
N ASN A 65 -15.73 8.97 18.33
CA ASN A 65 -14.89 9.63 17.33
C ASN A 65 -13.69 8.73 17.02
N PHE A 66 -13.32 8.64 15.74
CA PHE A 66 -12.16 7.90 15.27
C PHE A 66 -11.20 8.87 14.60
N ALA A 67 -9.95 8.90 15.09
CA ALA A 67 -8.86 9.65 14.46
C ALA A 67 -7.95 8.64 13.75
N LEU A 68 -8.21 8.41 12.46
CA LEU A 68 -7.40 7.51 11.66
C LEU A 68 -6.04 8.16 11.37
N THR A 69 -4.96 7.52 11.82
CA THR A 69 -3.59 7.98 11.51
C THR A 69 -3.21 7.49 10.12
N ALA A 70 -2.67 8.37 9.26
CA ALA A 70 -2.17 7.96 7.95
C ALA A 70 -1.07 6.89 8.15
N SER A 71 -1.26 5.71 7.54
CA SER A 71 -0.22 4.70 7.47
C SER A 71 0.71 5.07 6.33
N THR A 72 1.60 6.03 6.54
CA THR A 72 2.61 6.41 5.55
C THR A 72 3.69 5.34 5.52
N SER A 73 3.37 4.20 4.93
CA SER A 73 4.36 3.18 4.58
C SER A 73 5.06 3.61 3.30
N SER A 74 6.32 3.24 3.14
CA SER A 74 7.11 3.55 1.95
C SER A 74 7.77 2.30 1.38
N LEU A 75 7.84 2.23 0.06
CA LEU A 75 8.65 1.26 -0.65
C LEU A 75 9.85 1.98 -1.24
N THR A 76 11.04 1.55 -0.87
CA THR A 76 12.30 2.09 -1.39
C THR A 76 13.13 1.00 -2.02
N GLY A 77 14.14 1.37 -2.78
CA GLY A 77 15.16 0.44 -3.24
C GLY A 77 15.96 0.99 -4.39
N THR A 78 16.77 0.13 -4.98
CA THR A 78 17.61 0.48 -6.13
C THR A 78 17.24 -0.34 -7.35
N VAL A 79 17.25 0.31 -8.52
CA VAL A 79 17.19 -0.34 -9.83
C VAL A 79 18.59 -0.32 -10.41
N SER A 80 19.13 -1.50 -10.71
CA SER A 80 20.44 -1.68 -11.31
C SER A 80 20.38 -2.59 -12.53
N ASP A 81 21.39 -2.49 -13.37
CA ASP A 81 21.62 -3.38 -14.50
C ASP A 81 22.16 -4.72 -14.00
N ALA A 82 21.49 -5.83 -14.34
CA ALA A 82 21.86 -7.16 -13.90
C ALA A 82 23.22 -7.64 -14.47
N THR A 83 23.64 -7.09 -15.61
CA THR A 83 24.88 -7.47 -16.31
C THR A 83 26.06 -6.62 -15.88
N THR A 84 25.88 -5.30 -15.76
CA THR A 84 26.97 -4.36 -15.46
C THR A 84 27.03 -3.94 -13.99
N GLY A 85 25.97 -4.21 -13.21
CA GLY A 85 25.84 -3.75 -11.82
C GLY A 85 25.65 -2.23 -11.69
N LYS A 86 25.57 -1.49 -12.80
CA LYS A 86 25.41 -0.03 -12.77
C LYS A 86 23.98 0.36 -12.38
N PRO A 87 23.79 1.44 -11.61
CA PRO A 87 22.46 1.95 -11.33
C PRO A 87 21.78 2.44 -12.61
N ILE A 88 20.48 2.13 -12.75
CA ILE A 88 19.67 2.57 -13.88
C ILE A 88 18.86 3.79 -13.42
N ALA A 89 19.18 4.95 -13.97
CA ALA A 89 18.40 6.16 -13.78
C ALA A 89 17.20 6.19 -14.74
N GLY A 90 16.07 6.76 -14.30
CA GLY A 90 14.87 6.87 -15.14
C GLY A 90 14.04 5.59 -15.25
N ALA A 91 14.35 4.54 -14.50
CA ALA A 91 13.52 3.35 -14.42
C ALA A 91 12.22 3.67 -13.66
N THR A 92 11.08 3.27 -14.21
CA THR A 92 9.78 3.43 -13.56
C THR A 92 9.45 2.17 -12.77
N VAL A 93 9.23 2.33 -11.46
CA VAL A 93 8.78 1.26 -10.56
C VAL A 93 7.32 1.53 -10.20
N THR A 94 6.45 0.57 -10.48
CA THR A 94 5.02 0.62 -10.16
C THR A 94 4.69 -0.38 -9.07
N ALA A 95 3.87 0.00 -8.09
CA ALA A 95 3.36 -0.88 -7.04
C ALA A 95 1.87 -0.58 -6.83
N GLY A 96 1.00 -1.44 -7.37
CA GLY A 96 -0.44 -1.18 -7.40
C GLY A 96 -0.78 0.06 -8.24
N THR A 97 -1.38 1.07 -7.62
CA THR A 97 -1.72 2.35 -8.26
C THR A 97 -0.64 3.43 -8.11
N ALA A 98 0.40 3.16 -7.31
CA ALA A 98 1.49 4.09 -7.07
C ALA A 98 2.67 3.80 -8.00
N SER A 99 3.42 4.84 -8.36
CA SER A 99 4.64 4.72 -9.16
C SER A 99 5.70 5.70 -8.72
N ALA A 100 6.96 5.35 -8.94
CA ALA A 100 8.11 6.23 -8.74
C ALA A 100 9.16 5.98 -9.83
N THR A 101 9.95 7.01 -10.12
CA THR A 101 11.07 6.92 -11.06
C THR A 101 12.38 6.87 -10.28
N SER A 102 13.32 6.02 -10.71
CA SER A 102 14.65 5.95 -10.13
C SER A 102 15.49 7.19 -10.47
N ASN A 103 16.24 7.69 -9.49
CA ASN A 103 17.13 8.84 -9.64
C ASN A 103 18.47 8.47 -10.31
N SER A 104 19.41 9.41 -10.38
CA SER A 104 20.76 9.21 -10.97
C SER A 104 21.58 8.10 -10.29
N SER A 105 21.28 7.78 -9.03
CA SER A 105 21.89 6.69 -8.27
C SER A 105 21.09 5.39 -8.35
N GLY A 106 20.06 5.33 -9.20
CA GLY A 106 19.17 4.19 -9.34
C GLY A 106 18.17 4.03 -8.19
N VAL A 107 18.15 4.95 -7.23
CA VAL A 107 17.27 4.86 -6.05
C VAL A 107 15.88 5.35 -6.42
N TYR A 108 14.85 4.60 -6.00
CA TYR A 108 13.44 4.99 -6.13
C TYR A 108 12.77 4.99 -4.75
N THR A 109 11.70 5.77 -4.61
CA THR A 109 10.91 5.84 -3.36
C THR A 109 9.45 6.08 -3.68
N ILE A 110 8.59 5.15 -3.29
CA ILE A 110 7.14 5.23 -3.35
C ILE A 110 6.64 5.44 -1.93
N ALA A 111 6.15 6.63 -1.61
CA ALA A 111 5.58 6.95 -0.30
C ALA A 111 4.05 6.86 -0.31
N GLY A 112 3.44 6.67 0.87
CA GLY A 112 1.98 6.67 1.03
C GLY A 112 1.32 5.37 0.58
N LEU A 113 2.05 4.26 0.60
CA LEU A 113 1.49 2.94 0.36
C LEU A 113 0.71 2.48 1.59
N ALA A 114 -0.52 2.01 1.37
CA ALA A 114 -1.23 1.31 2.43
C ALA A 114 -0.49 0.00 2.77
N PRO A 115 -0.61 -0.50 4.01
CA PRO A 115 -0.05 -1.79 4.36
C PRO A 115 -0.73 -2.89 3.56
N GLY A 116 0.05 -3.80 2.99
CA GLY A 116 -0.46 -4.87 2.15
C GLY A 116 0.61 -5.49 1.26
N THR A 117 0.24 -6.54 0.54
CA THR A 117 1.10 -7.17 -0.45
C THR A 117 0.85 -6.56 -1.82
N TYR A 118 1.90 -6.04 -2.44
CA TYR A 118 1.87 -5.43 -3.76
C TYR A 118 2.81 -6.17 -4.71
N THR A 119 2.42 -6.26 -5.98
CA THR A 119 3.35 -6.66 -7.05
C THR A 119 4.06 -5.41 -7.54
N ALA A 120 5.31 -5.23 -7.14
CA ALA A 120 6.15 -4.15 -7.60
C ALA A 120 6.82 -4.54 -8.93
N THR A 121 6.66 -3.71 -9.96
CA THR A 121 7.24 -3.94 -11.30
C THR A 121 8.15 -2.78 -11.69
N ALA A 122 9.42 -3.09 -11.94
CA ALA A 122 10.40 -2.14 -12.45
C ALA A 122 10.54 -2.29 -13.97
N SER A 123 10.51 -1.18 -14.69
CA SER A 123 10.67 -1.13 -16.14
C SER A 123 11.50 0.07 -16.55
N ALA A 124 12.35 -0.10 -17.57
CA ALA A 124 13.17 0.95 -18.15
C ALA A 124 13.30 0.74 -19.66
N THR A 125 13.46 1.81 -20.43
CA THR A 125 13.68 1.73 -21.88
C THR A 125 15.00 1.00 -22.17
N GLY A 126 14.96 -0.01 -23.04
CA GLY A 126 16.14 -0.84 -23.35
C GLY A 126 16.44 -1.94 -22.32
N TYR A 127 15.52 -2.19 -21.39
CA TYR A 127 15.60 -3.23 -20.38
C TYR A 127 14.35 -4.12 -20.35
N THR A 128 14.51 -5.36 -19.93
CA THR A 128 13.41 -6.28 -19.64
C THR A 128 12.81 -5.91 -18.29
N SER A 129 11.51 -5.70 -18.23
CA SER A 129 10.80 -5.41 -16.98
C SER A 129 10.84 -6.60 -16.02
N GLN A 130 11.00 -6.32 -14.72
CA GLN A 130 11.01 -7.33 -13.67
C GLN A 130 9.94 -7.04 -12.63
N SER A 131 9.22 -8.08 -12.20
CA SER A 131 8.19 -8.00 -11.16
C SER A 131 8.62 -8.77 -9.92
N ALA A 132 8.28 -8.24 -8.73
CA ALA A 132 8.52 -8.87 -7.44
C ALA A 132 7.35 -8.62 -6.50
N SER A 133 6.99 -9.64 -5.71
CA SER A 133 5.98 -9.53 -4.66
C SER A 133 6.59 -8.89 -3.42
N VAL A 134 6.04 -7.77 -2.96
CA VAL A 134 6.54 -7.00 -1.83
C VAL A 134 5.45 -6.82 -0.79
N THR A 135 5.75 -7.18 0.45
CA THR A 135 4.85 -6.95 1.60
C THR A 135 5.24 -5.65 2.28
N VAL A 136 4.34 -4.66 2.23
CA VAL A 136 4.49 -3.37 2.89
C VAL A 136 3.80 -3.45 4.25
N THR A 137 4.57 -3.22 5.31
CA THR A 137 4.06 -3.18 6.68
C THR A 137 3.75 -1.75 7.12
N ALA A 138 2.74 -1.62 7.97
CA ALA A 138 2.30 -0.32 8.47
C ALA A 138 3.42 0.43 9.19
N GLY A 139 3.56 1.72 8.85
CA GLY A 139 4.51 2.62 9.51
C GLY A 139 5.98 2.25 9.29
N SER A 140 6.27 1.37 8.33
CA SER A 140 7.62 0.92 8.00
C SER A 140 7.98 1.24 6.56
N THR A 141 9.27 1.35 6.32
CA THR A 141 9.83 1.40 4.97
C THR A 141 10.27 0.01 4.57
N THR A 142 9.63 -0.55 3.54
CA THR A 142 10.07 -1.80 2.92
C THR A 142 11.11 -1.48 1.85
N THR A 143 12.18 -2.28 1.78
CA THR A 143 13.22 -2.14 0.75
C THR A 143 13.15 -3.30 -0.24
N GLN A 144 13.02 -2.99 -1.54
CA GLN A 144 13.04 -3.98 -2.62
C GLN A 144 13.97 -3.51 -3.74
N ASN A 145 15.01 -4.29 -4.04
CA ASN A 145 15.92 -3.98 -5.15
C ASN A 145 15.49 -4.73 -6.42
N PHE A 146 15.75 -4.12 -7.57
CA PHE A 146 15.46 -4.68 -8.89
C PHE A 146 16.73 -4.71 -9.74
N ALA A 147 16.94 -5.81 -10.44
CA ALA A 147 18.09 -6.00 -11.32
C ALA A 147 17.57 -6.27 -12.74
N LEU A 148 17.47 -5.22 -13.55
CA LEU A 148 16.92 -5.34 -14.90
C LEU A 148 17.98 -5.85 -15.87
N THR A 149 17.59 -6.79 -16.74
CA THR A 149 18.45 -7.31 -17.80
C THR A 149 18.26 -6.47 -19.06
N SER A 150 19.35 -5.93 -19.62
CA SER A 150 19.27 -5.16 -20.86
C SER A 150 18.75 -6.02 -22.00
N THR A 151 17.83 -5.49 -22.80
CA THR A 151 17.30 -6.17 -24.00
C THR A 151 18.23 -6.03 -25.21
N SER A 152 19.25 -5.17 -25.14
CA SER A 152 20.25 -4.98 -26.19
C SER A 152 21.59 -5.60 -25.81
N GLY A 153 22.01 -6.65 -26.54
CA GLY A 153 23.38 -7.15 -26.50
C GLY A 153 24.29 -6.36 -27.44
N THR A 154 25.56 -6.17 -27.08
CA THR A 154 26.57 -5.57 -27.96
C THR A 154 27.62 -6.64 -28.29
N ILE A 155 27.89 -6.88 -29.58
CA ILE A 155 29.04 -7.68 -30.01
C ILE A 155 30.17 -6.70 -30.31
N THR A 156 31.29 -6.86 -29.60
CA THR A 156 32.53 -6.13 -29.86
C THR A 156 33.65 -7.13 -30.13
N GLY A 157 34.45 -6.87 -31.16
CA GLY A 157 35.65 -7.64 -31.47
C GLY A 157 36.66 -6.73 -32.16
N THR A 158 37.95 -7.00 -31.98
CA THR A 158 39.00 -6.35 -32.77
C THR A 158 39.33 -7.23 -33.96
N VAL A 159 39.23 -6.68 -35.18
CA VAL A 159 39.73 -7.36 -36.37
C VAL A 159 41.21 -7.03 -36.48
N THR A 160 42.05 -8.04 -36.25
CA THR A 160 43.49 -7.97 -36.47
C THR A 160 43.87 -8.79 -37.69
N ASP A 161 44.74 -8.23 -38.52
CA ASP A 161 45.25 -8.89 -39.71
C ASP A 161 46.08 -10.13 -39.33
N ALA A 162 45.93 -11.21 -40.09
CA ALA A 162 46.70 -12.44 -39.87
C ALA A 162 47.97 -12.37 -40.72
N VAL A 163 49.12 -12.20 -40.05
CA VAL A 163 50.46 -12.27 -40.67
C VAL A 163 50.83 -13.71 -41.02
#